data_AF-A0A3P6TDG0-F1
#
_entry.id   AF-A0A3P6TDG0-F1
#
_cell.length_a   1.000
_cell.length_b   1.000
_cell.length_c   1.000
_cell.angle_alpha   90.00
_cell.angle_beta   90.00
_cell.angle_gamma   90.00
#
_symmetry.space_group_name_H-M   'P 1'
#
loop_
_entity.id
_entity.type
_entity.pdbx_description
1 polymer ?
#
loop_
_entity_poly.entity_id
_entity_poly.type
_entity_poly.pdbx_seq_one_letter_code
_entity_poly.pdbx_strand_id
1 'polypeptide(L)'
;MSGDLKDPHKSIPLGELSAVAVSSSVCFLFIMILGATGDRLSLICDSLISEKVALTGFLFMIGLYICSLSSTIGALLGTPRVLQGIAAEGIIPLLNPLAQGSGPNKNPVLAGIVLMAVASVFVLLGDLNQLAILSTMPFLITYAFVNYAYVSLAMSYDLLTITHAA
;
A
#
# COMPACT_ATOMS: atom_id res chain seq x y z
N MET A 1 -9.47 5.22 9.02
CA MET A 1 -10.72 4.66 8.46
C MET A 1 -11.32 3.57 9.33
N SER A 2 -10.54 2.92 10.20
CA SER A 2 -11.05 1.97 11.19
C SER A 2 -12.11 2.55 12.15
N GLY A 3 -11.99 3.83 12.53
CA GLY A 3 -12.94 4.51 13.41
C GLY A 3 -14.29 4.87 12.78
N ASP A 4 -14.45 4.70 11.46
CA ASP A 4 -15.69 4.98 10.73
C ASP A 4 -16.51 3.70 10.46
N LEU A 5 -15.95 2.53 10.79
CA LEU A 5 -16.60 1.24 10.60
C LEU A 5 -17.60 0.96 11.72
N LYS A 6 -18.78 0.43 11.35
CA LYS A 6 -19.80 -0.02 12.30
C LYS A 6 -19.27 -1.09 13.26
N ASP A 7 -18.51 -2.07 12.75
CA ASP A 7 -17.93 -3.17 13.53
C ASP A 7 -16.48 -3.48 13.07
N PRO A 8 -15.46 -2.73 13.56
CA PRO A 8 -14.10 -2.82 13.04
C PRO A 8 -13.45 -4.20 13.24
N HIS A 9 -13.74 -4.88 14.36
CA HIS A 9 -13.17 -6.19 14.67
C HIS A 9 -13.56 -7.29 13.68
N LYS A 10 -14.73 -7.17 13.04
CA LYS A 10 -15.21 -8.16 12.05
C LYS A 10 -14.98 -7.69 10.62
N SER A 11 -15.22 -6.40 10.34
CA SER A 11 -15.16 -5.85 8.99
C SER A 11 -13.74 -5.76 8.43
N ILE A 12 -12.75 -5.46 9.27
CA ILE A 12 -11.34 -5.37 8.82
C ILE A 12 -10.83 -6.74 8.34
N PRO A 13 -10.82 -7.81 9.15
CA PRO A 13 -10.24 -9.08 8.71
C PRO A 13 -10.99 -9.71 7.53
N LEU A 14 -12.32 -9.62 7.52
CA LEU A 14 -13.13 -10.15 6.41
C LEU A 14 -12.92 -9.35 5.12
N GLY A 15 -12.83 -8.03 5.22
CA GLY A 15 -12.59 -7.13 4.10
C GLY A 15 -11.21 -7.34 3.48
N GLU A 16 -10.16 -7.33 4.29
CA GLU A 16 -8.77 -7.51 3.82
C GLU A 16 -8.57 -8.90 3.18
N LEU A 17 -9.01 -9.98 3.83
CA LEU A 17 -8.83 -11.33 3.31
C LEU A 17 -9.59 -11.56 2.00
N SER A 18 -10.83 -11.06 1.90
CA SER A 18 -11.60 -11.16 0.66
C SER A 18 -11.01 -10.32 -0.47
N ALA A 19 -10.51 -9.11 -0.17
CA ALA A 19 -9.84 -8.26 -1.15
C ALA A 19 -8.55 -8.92 -1.70
N VAL A 20 -7.73 -9.53 -0.82
CA VAL A 20 -6.53 -10.27 -1.23
C VAL A 20 -6.89 -11.49 -2.08
N ALA A 21 -7.94 -12.24 -1.72
CA ALA A 21 -8.36 -13.40 -2.49
C ALA A 21 -8.86 -13.01 -3.89
N VAL A 22 -9.69 -11.97 -3.99
CA VAL A 22 -10.23 -11.49 -5.27
C VAL A 22 -9.12 -10.94 -6.16
N SER A 23 -8.24 -10.09 -5.63
CA SER A 23 -7.12 -9.52 -6.39
C SER A 23 -6.15 -10.61 -6.88
N SER A 24 -5.80 -11.58 -6.04
CA SER A 24 -4.94 -12.70 -6.42
C SER A 24 -5.56 -13.55 -7.53
N SER A 25 -6.86 -13.83 -7.45
CA SER A 25 -7.59 -14.58 -8.47
C SER A 25 -7.60 -13.85 -9.82
N VAL A 26 -7.89 -12.54 -9.81
CA VAL A 26 -7.90 -11.71 -11.02
C VAL A 26 -6.52 -11.65 -11.67
N CYS A 27 -5.46 -11.43 -10.87
CA CYS A 27 -4.08 -11.44 -11.38
C CYS A 27 -3.70 -12.78 -12.00
N PHE A 28 -4.06 -13.90 -11.36
CA PHE A 28 -3.76 -15.23 -11.87
C PHE A 28 -4.47 -15.50 -13.20
N LEU A 29 -5.76 -15.18 -13.30
CA LEU A 29 -6.52 -15.33 -14.55
C LEU A 29 -5.95 -14.46 -15.66
N PHE A 30 -5.55 -13.23 -15.35
CA PHE A 30 -4.93 -12.32 -16.32
C PHE A 30 -3.61 -12.87 -16.87
N ILE A 31 -2.75 -13.42 -16.01
CA ILE A 31 -1.49 -14.06 -16.42
C ILE A 31 -1.76 -15.26 -17.33
N MET A 32 -2.74 -16.10 -16.99
CA MET A 32 -3.11 -17.28 -17.79
C MET A 32 -3.61 -16.88 -19.19
N ILE A 33 -4.46 -15.85 -19.29
CA ILE A 33 -5.01 -15.37 -20.58
C ILE A 33 -3.91 -14.77 -21.46
N LEU A 34 -3.03 -13.95 -20.89
CA LEU A 34 -1.88 -13.39 -21.62
C LEU A 34 -0.92 -14.48 -22.07
N GLY A 35 -0.62 -15.45 -21.22
CA GLY A 35 0.23 -16.59 -21.55
C GLY A 35 -0.35 -17.51 -22.63
N ALA A 36 -1.68 -17.64 -22.69
CA ALA A 36 -2.36 -18.42 -23.74
C ALA A 36 -2.43 -17.68 -25.09
N THR A 37 -2.38 -16.34 -25.08
CA THR A 37 -2.63 -15.51 -26.28
C THR A 37 -1.34 -14.93 -26.90
N GLY A 38 -0.31 -14.67 -26.10
CA GLY A 38 0.88 -13.94 -26.55
C GLY A 38 2.11 -14.80 -26.83
N ASP A 39 2.82 -14.45 -27.91
CA ASP A 39 4.13 -15.04 -28.24
C ASP A 39 5.23 -14.52 -27.29
N ARG A 40 6.22 -15.36 -26.95
CA ARG A 40 7.25 -15.07 -25.94
C ARG A 40 8.02 -13.78 -26.24
N LEU A 41 8.27 -13.51 -27.51
CA LEU A 41 9.05 -12.34 -27.92
C LEU A 41 8.25 -11.04 -27.75
N SER A 42 6.94 -11.10 -27.99
CA SER A 42 6.03 -9.97 -27.80
C SER A 42 5.82 -9.62 -26.32
N LEU A 43 5.81 -10.61 -25.42
CA LEU A 43 5.70 -10.37 -23.97
C LEU A 43 6.93 -9.68 -23.35
N ILE A 44 8.12 -9.87 -23.94
CA ILE A 44 9.38 -9.32 -23.39
C ILE A 44 9.62 -7.90 -23.92
N CYS A 45 9.33 -7.66 -25.20
CA CYS A 45 9.67 -6.41 -25.86
C CYS A 45 8.58 -5.34 -25.74
N ASP A 46 7.33 -5.71 -25.45
CA ASP A 46 6.20 -4.77 -25.45
C ASP A 46 5.47 -4.73 -24.10
N SER A 47 5.71 -3.65 -23.35
CA SER A 47 5.07 -3.40 -22.06
C SER A 47 3.56 -3.12 -22.18
N LEU A 48 3.08 -2.77 -23.38
CA LEU A 48 1.68 -2.45 -23.68
C LEU A 48 0.97 -3.58 -24.44
N ILE A 49 1.52 -4.81 -24.41
CA ILE A 49 0.91 -5.98 -25.05
C ILE A 49 -0.54 -6.21 -24.58
N SER A 50 -0.85 -5.89 -23.33
CA SER A 50 -2.21 -6.03 -22.76
C SER A 50 -3.24 -5.11 -23.43
N GLU A 51 -2.82 -3.95 -23.95
CA GLU A 51 -3.69 -3.07 -24.73
C GLU A 51 -4.06 -3.71 -26.07
N LYS A 52 -3.08 -4.35 -26.73
CA LYS A 52 -3.26 -5.00 -28.04
C LYS A 52 -4.13 -6.24 -27.98
N VAL A 53 -4.10 -6.96 -26.86
CA VAL A 53 -4.95 -8.14 -26.62
C VAL A 53 -6.37 -7.75 -26.22
N ALA A 54 -6.58 -6.53 -25.74
CA ALA A 54 -7.92 -6.06 -25.34
C ALA A 54 -8.86 -5.90 -26.55
N LEU A 55 -10.13 -6.23 -26.35
CA LEU A 55 -11.19 -6.07 -27.36
C LEU A 55 -11.28 -4.63 -27.89
N THR A 56 -11.03 -3.66 -27.00
CA THR A 56 -11.00 -2.23 -27.30
C THR A 56 -9.82 -1.59 -26.55
N GLY A 57 -8.70 -1.35 -27.24
CA GLY A 57 -7.50 -0.73 -26.63
C GLY A 57 -7.79 0.61 -25.94
N PHE A 58 -8.68 1.42 -26.51
CA PHE A 58 -9.12 2.68 -25.91
C PHE A 58 -9.76 2.51 -24.51
N LEU A 59 -10.58 1.48 -24.32
CA LEU A 59 -11.22 1.21 -23.04
C LEU A 59 -10.20 0.75 -21.99
N PHE A 60 -9.23 -0.06 -22.42
CA PHE A 60 -8.13 -0.50 -21.56
C PHE A 60 -7.29 0.67 -21.07
N MET A 61 -6.91 1.58 -21.98
CA MET A 61 -6.11 2.76 -21.64
C MET A 61 -6.82 3.69 -20.64
N ILE A 62 -8.12 3.96 -20.85
CA ILE A 62 -8.92 4.74 -19.91
C ILE A 62 -8.98 4.06 -18.54
N GLY A 63 -9.21 2.74 -18.51
CA GLY A 63 -9.22 1.97 -17.27
C GLY A 63 -7.91 2.07 -16.52
N LEU A 64 -6.78 1.94 -17.22
CA LEU A 64 -5.45 2.10 -16.64
C LEU A 64 -5.24 3.47 -16.00
N TYR A 65 -5.64 4.55 -16.68
CA TYR A 65 -5.53 5.91 -16.13
C TYR A 65 -6.40 6.09 -14.88
N ILE A 66 -7.67 5.66 -14.92
CA ILE A 66 -8.59 5.79 -13.79
C ILE A 66 -8.08 5.00 -12.58
N CYS A 67 -7.62 3.76 -12.78
CA CYS A 67 -7.05 2.93 -11.72
C CYS A 67 -5.81 3.58 -11.09
N SER A 68 -4.91 4.11 -11.92
CA SER A 68 -3.67 4.76 -11.45
C SER A 68 -3.98 6.02 -10.64
N LEU A 69 -4.92 6.85 -11.12
CA LEU A 69 -5.38 8.05 -10.40
C LEU A 69 -6.04 7.70 -9.07
N SER A 70 -6.91 6.69 -9.04
CA SER A 70 -7.57 6.22 -7.82
C SER A 70 -6.56 5.79 -6.76
N SER A 71 -5.57 4.98 -7.15
CA SER A 71 -4.49 4.54 -6.24
C SER A 71 -3.66 5.72 -5.72
N THR A 72 -3.33 6.68 -6.59
CA THR A 72 -2.56 7.88 -6.23
C THR A 72 -3.31 8.75 -5.20
N ILE A 73 -4.61 8.97 -5.40
CA ILE A 73 -5.44 9.74 -4.48
C ILE A 73 -5.54 9.04 -3.12
N GLY A 74 -5.69 7.71 -3.10
CA GLY A 74 -5.70 6.92 -1.87
C GLY A 74 -4.41 7.10 -1.05
N ALA A 75 -3.25 7.01 -1.71
CA ALA A 75 -1.95 7.23 -1.07
C ALA A 75 -1.79 8.68 -0.58
N LEU A 76 -2.20 9.67 -1.38
CA LEU A 76 -2.07 11.09 -1.04
C LEU A 76 -2.88 11.48 0.20
N LEU A 77 -4.04 10.86 0.42
CA LEU A 77 -4.88 11.14 1.59
C LEU A 77 -4.47 10.33 2.83
N GLY A 78 -3.97 9.11 2.64
CA GLY A 78 -3.60 8.21 3.72
C GLY A 78 -2.24 8.52 4.35
N THR A 79 -1.20 8.65 3.54
CA THR A 79 0.19 8.76 4.00
C THR A 79 0.45 9.96 4.92
N PRO A 80 -0.05 11.18 4.63
CA PRO A 80 0.15 12.33 5.51
C PRO A 80 -0.46 12.13 6.91
N ARG A 81 -1.57 11.40 7.01
CA ARG A 81 -2.20 11.11 8.31
C ARG A 81 -1.40 10.08 9.12
N VAL A 82 -0.82 9.07 8.47
CA VAL A 82 0.08 8.12 9.14
C VAL A 82 1.30 8.86 9.68
N LEU A 83 1.91 9.71 8.85
CA LEU A 83 3.10 10.48 9.23
C LEU A 83 2.80 11.48 10.37
N GLN A 84 1.64 12.15 10.33
CA GLN A 84 1.18 13.00 11.42
C GLN A 84 0.94 12.21 12.72
N GLY A 85 0.41 10.99 12.63
CA GLY A 85 0.24 10.10 13.78
C GLY A 85 1.56 9.77 14.45
N ILE A 86 2.57 9.38 13.67
CA ILE A 86 3.93 9.11 14.16
C ILE A 86 4.55 10.36 14.80
N ALA A 87 4.38 11.52 14.16
CA ALA A 87 4.88 12.78 14.71
C ALA A 87 4.20 13.18 16.02
N ALA A 88 2.90 12.86 16.19
CA ALA A 88 2.14 13.14 17.41
C ALA A 88 2.56 12.26 18.60
N GLU A 89 3.16 11.09 18.35
CA GLU A 89 3.72 10.24 19.41
C GLU A 89 5.01 10.81 20.02
N GLY A 90 5.64 11.82 19.39
CA GLY A 90 6.78 12.54 19.94
C GLY A 90 8.07 11.72 20.09
N ILE A 91 8.13 10.50 19.53
CA ILE A 91 9.28 9.59 19.61
C ILE A 91 10.49 10.17 18.86
N ILE A 92 10.25 10.88 17.75
CA ILE A 92 11.30 11.49 16.92
C ILE A 92 11.16 13.02 16.97
N PRO A 93 12.02 13.73 17.73
CA PRO A 93 11.87 15.17 17.93
C PRO A 93 12.01 16.01 16.63
N LEU A 94 12.67 15.46 15.60
CA LEU A 94 12.78 16.09 14.28
C LEU A 94 11.44 16.16 13.53
N LEU A 95 10.49 15.25 13.83
CA LEU A 95 9.19 15.17 13.16
C LEU A 95 8.09 15.98 13.87
N ASN A 96 8.36 16.54 15.06
CA ASN A 96 7.42 17.36 15.82
C ASN A 96 6.71 18.50 15.04
N PRO A 97 7.37 19.26 14.13
CA PRO A 97 6.65 20.29 13.35
C PRO A 97 5.58 19.68 12.42
N LEU A 98 5.73 18.41 12.04
CA LEU A 98 4.82 17.66 11.18
C LEU A 98 3.56 17.15 11.91
N ALA A 99 3.56 17.16 13.24
CA ALA A 99 2.41 16.81 14.07
C ALA A 99 1.30 17.89 14.03
N GLN A 100 1.63 19.11 13.58
CA GLN A 100 0.70 20.23 13.58
C GLN A 100 -0.41 20.03 12.53
N GLY A 101 -1.62 19.72 13.01
CA GLY A 101 -2.82 19.66 12.20
C GLY A 101 -3.45 21.03 12.04
N SER A 102 -3.88 21.38 10.81
CA SER A 102 -4.63 22.62 10.55
C SER A 102 -6.13 22.37 10.44
N GLY A 103 -6.92 23.25 11.07
CA GLY A 103 -8.39 23.26 10.98
C GLY A 103 -9.12 22.24 11.87
N PRO A 104 -10.47 22.23 11.83
CA PRO A 104 -11.31 21.41 12.72
C PRO A 104 -11.14 19.89 12.50
N ASN A 105 -10.72 19.48 11.30
CA ASN A 105 -10.44 18.08 10.96
C ASN A 105 -8.98 17.65 11.18
N LYS A 106 -8.15 18.51 11.82
CA LYS A 106 -6.70 18.29 12.04
C LYS A 106 -5.97 17.86 10.76
N ASN A 107 -6.24 18.53 9.64
CA ASN A 107 -5.71 18.12 8.35
C ASN A 107 -4.17 18.25 8.33
N PRO A 108 -3.43 17.21 7.90
CA PRO A 108 -1.97 17.19 7.86
C PRO A 108 -1.42 17.92 6.64
N VAL A 109 -1.59 19.25 6.58
CA VAL A 109 -1.16 20.06 5.43
C VAL A 109 0.36 20.05 5.28
N LEU A 110 1.10 20.23 6.37
CA LEU A 110 2.57 20.27 6.35
C LEU A 110 3.16 18.91 5.93
N ALA A 111 2.66 17.81 6.52
CA ALA A 111 3.08 16.45 6.16
C ALA A 111 2.76 16.15 4.69
N GLY A 112 1.60 16.60 4.20
CA GLY A 112 1.20 16.44 2.80
C GLY A 112 2.13 17.15 1.83
N ILE A 113 2.52 18.40 2.12
CA ILE A 113 3.45 19.17 1.27
C ILE A 113 4.83 18.50 1.22
N VAL A 114 5.36 18.06 2.38
CA VAL A 114 6.65 17.38 2.44
C VAL A 114 6.62 16.08 1.63
N LEU A 115 5.57 15.26 1.80
CA LEU A 115 5.41 14.02 1.05
C LEU A 115 5.25 14.26 -0.45
N MET A 116 4.52 15.31 -0.85
CA MET A 116 4.40 15.70 -2.25
C MET A 116 5.74 16.15 -2.84
N ALA A 117 6.55 16.90 -2.10
CA ALA A 117 7.88 17.31 -2.56
C ALA A 117 8.79 16.09 -2.77
N VAL A 118 8.80 15.16 -1.81
CA VAL A 118 9.57 13.91 -1.90
C VAL A 118 9.10 13.04 -3.07
N ALA A 119 7.78 12.84 -3.21
CA ALA A 119 7.20 12.10 -4.33
C ALA A 119 7.56 12.72 -5.68
N SER A 120 7.54 14.05 -5.79
CA SER A 120 7.91 14.76 -7.02
C SER A 120 9.36 14.52 -7.41
N VAL A 121 10.28 14.47 -6.44
CA VAL A 121 11.69 14.14 -6.69
C VAL A 121 11.83 12.73 -7.24
N PHE A 122 11.13 11.75 -6.67
CA PHE A 122 11.18 10.36 -7.16
C PHE A 122 10.57 10.20 -8.55
N VAL A 123 9.50 10.92 -8.87
CA VAL A 123 8.91 10.93 -10.22
C VAL A 123 9.88 11.50 -11.25
N LEU A 124 10.65 12.54 -10.90
CA LEU A 124 11.65 13.15 -11.78
C LEU A 124 12.84 12.22 -12.09
N LEU A 125 13.12 11.22 -11.24
CA LEU A 125 14.17 10.23 -11.47
C LEU A 125 13.80 9.18 -12.54
N GLY A 126 12.51 9.06 -12.91
CA GLY A 126 12.05 8.48 -14.17
C GLY A 126 12.13 6.95 -14.37
N ASP A 127 12.85 6.20 -13.53
CA ASP A 127 12.98 4.74 -13.70
C ASP A 127 11.94 3.96 -12.86
N LEU A 128 10.86 3.54 -13.51
CA LEU A 128 9.78 2.76 -12.89
C LEU A 128 10.25 1.46 -12.23
N ASN A 129 11.27 0.80 -12.78
CA ASN A 129 11.76 -0.46 -12.22
C ASN A 129 12.48 -0.24 -10.89
N GLN A 130 13.25 0.84 -10.81
CA GLN A 130 13.90 1.23 -9.55
C GLN A 130 12.88 1.71 -8.52
N LEU A 131 11.88 2.49 -8.95
CA LEU A 131 10.79 2.94 -8.08
C LEU A 131 9.99 1.75 -7.51
N ALA A 132 9.77 0.70 -8.31
CA ALA A 132 9.11 -0.51 -7.84
C ALA A 132 9.89 -1.18 -6.70
N ILE A 133 11.21 -1.38 -6.86
CA ILE A 133 12.07 -1.96 -5.81
C ILE A 133 12.08 -1.08 -4.56
N LEU A 134 12.22 0.24 -4.74
CA LEU A 134 12.24 1.21 -3.64
C LEU A 134 10.94 1.21 -2.84
N SER A 135 9.80 0.98 -3.50
CA SER A 135 8.50 0.86 -2.84
C SER A 135 8.35 -0.49 -2.13
N THR A 136 8.69 -1.60 -2.79
CA THR A 136 8.46 -2.96 -2.27
C THR A 136 9.30 -3.28 -1.04
N MET A 137 10.58 -2.87 -0.99
CA MET A 137 11.47 -3.24 0.11
C MET A 137 11.01 -2.73 1.49
N PRO A 138 10.64 -1.45 1.67
CA PRO A 138 10.07 -0.97 2.93
C PRO A 138 8.78 -1.69 3.34
N PHE A 139 7.87 -1.97 2.40
CA PHE A 139 6.63 -2.70 2.70
C PHE A 139 6.92 -4.11 3.24
N LEU A 140 7.84 -4.84 2.60
CA LEU A 140 8.24 -6.18 3.08
C LEU A 140 8.88 -6.13 4.46
N ILE A 141 9.73 -5.13 4.73
CA ILE A 141 10.32 -4.91 6.05
C ILE A 141 9.23 -4.64 7.10
N THR A 142 8.26 -3.77 6.80
CA THR A 142 7.13 -3.52 7.70
C THR A 142 6.33 -4.79 7.97
N TYR A 143 6.03 -5.60 6.95
CA TYR A 143 5.34 -6.88 7.15
C TYR A 143 6.16 -7.85 8.00
N ALA A 144 7.48 -7.93 7.80
CA ALA A 144 8.36 -8.75 8.62
C ALA A 144 8.34 -8.32 10.10
N PHE A 145 8.45 -7.02 10.38
CA PHE A 145 8.39 -6.48 11.74
C PHE A 145 7.02 -6.70 12.40
N VAL A 146 5.92 -6.52 11.68
CA VAL A 146 4.57 -6.76 12.21
C VAL A 146 4.39 -8.23 12.59
N ASN A 147 4.79 -9.16 11.71
CA ASN A 147 4.72 -10.60 12.01
C ASN A 147 5.63 -10.98 13.18
N TYR A 148 6.85 -10.45 13.21
CA TYR A 148 7.78 -10.70 14.32
C TYR A 148 7.25 -10.18 15.66
N ALA A 149 6.73 -8.95 15.69
CA ALA A 149 6.14 -8.35 16.88
C ALA A 149 4.98 -9.22 17.41
N TYR A 150 4.11 -9.72 16.53
CA TYR A 150 3.01 -10.61 16.91
C TYR A 150 3.51 -11.92 17.54
N VAL A 151 4.48 -12.58 16.90
CA VAL A 151 5.07 -13.82 17.44
C VAL A 151 5.75 -13.58 18.79
N SER A 152 6.51 -12.48 18.93
CA SER A 152 7.19 -12.12 20.18
C SER A 152 6.20 -11.88 21.32
N LEU A 153 5.05 -11.27 21.02
CA LEU A 153 3.98 -11.03 21.98
C LEU A 153 3.32 -12.35 22.39
N ALA A 154 2.98 -13.22 21.43
CA ALA A 154 2.36 -14.52 21.69
C ALA A 154 3.25 -15.41 22.57
N MET A 155 4.55 -15.49 22.26
CA MET A 155 5.52 -16.27 23.05
C MET A 155 5.68 -15.71 24.47
N SER A 156 5.59 -14.39 24.64
CA SER A 156 5.64 -13.76 25.96
C SER A 156 4.41 -14.13 26.81
N TYR A 157 3.22 -14.22 26.21
CA TYR A 157 2.02 -14.70 26.91
C TYR A 157 2.13 -16.19 27.29
N ASP A 158 2.63 -17.05 26.40
CA ASP A 158 2.84 -18.46 26.70
C ASP A 158 3.83 -18.67 27.86
N LEU A 159 4.92 -17.88 27.92
CA LEU A 159 5.86 -17.92 29.03
C LEU A 159 5.23 -17.51 30.37
N LEU A 160 4.38 -16.48 30.37
CA LEU A 160 3.66 -16.01 31.57
C LEU A 160 2.66 -17.05 32.07
N THR A 161 1.94 -17.73 31.18
CA THR A 161 1.00 -18.79 31.59
C THR A 161 1.69 -20.00 32.20
N ILE A 162 2.87 -20.38 31.69
CA ILE A 162 3.68 -21.48 32.25
C ILE A 162 4.25 -21.10 33.63
N THR A 163 4.71 -19.87 33.82
CA THR A 163 5.25 -19.42 35.12
C THR A 163 4.19 -19.26 36.20
N HIS A 164 2.93 -18.99 35.85
CA HIS A 164 1.82 -18.95 36.81
C HIS A 164 1.21 -20.32 37.13
N ALA A 165 1.52 -21.35 36.33
CA ALA A 165 1.04 -22.73 36.54
C ALA A 165 2.02 -23.61 37.35
N ALA A 166 3.24 -23.13 37.61
CA ALA A 166 4.28 -23.78 38.42
C ALA A 166 4.35 -23.18 39.82
#